data_AF-A0A9F2PM52-F1
#
_entry.id   AF-A0A9F2PM52-F1
#
_cell.length_a   1.000
_cell.length_b   1.000
_cell.length_c   1.000
_cell.angle_alpha   90.00
_cell.angle_beta   90.00
_cell.angle_gamma   90.00
#
_symmetry.space_group_name_H-M   'P 1'
#
loop_
_entity.id
_entity.type
_entity.pdbx_description
1 polymer ?
#
loop_
_entity_poly.entity_id
_entity_poly.type
_entity_poly.pdbx_seq_one_letter_code
_entity_poly.pdbx_strand_id
1 'polypeptide(L)'
;MLLLLLGIIVLHISVLVLLFVSTIVSQWLVGNGHRADLWLNCTIPVYQFRCITSSTNEWLQSVQALMILSIIFSVISLFMFFCQLFTLTKGGRFYLTGIFQILAGLCVMSGAAIFTVRHTDWHPSTDNASFGFAYILSWVAFPLAILSGVIYVILRKRE
;
A
#
# COMPACT_ATOMS: atom_id res chain seq x y z
N MET A 1 1.93 -13.09 26.16
CA MET A 1 1.09 -12.03 25.54
C MET A 1 1.93 -10.93 24.89
N LEU A 2 2.99 -10.44 25.57
CA LEU A 2 3.85 -9.36 25.08
C LEU A 2 4.55 -9.65 23.73
N LEU A 3 5.16 -10.83 23.55
CA LEU A 3 5.83 -11.20 22.29
C LEU A 3 4.89 -11.20 21.08
N LEU A 4 3.66 -11.68 21.27
CA LEU A 4 2.65 -11.72 20.23
C LEU A 4 2.14 -10.30 19.90
N LEU A 5 1.98 -9.46 20.93
CA LEU A 5 1.66 -8.04 20.74
C LEU A 5 2.75 -7.31 19.96
N LEU A 6 4.02 -7.52 20.34
CA LEU A 6 5.17 -6.94 19.66
C LEU A 6 5.22 -7.39 18.19
N GLY A 7 5.05 -8.69 17.93
CA GLY A 7 5.05 -9.22 16.56
C GLY A 7 3.97 -8.59 15.68
N ILE A 8 2.76 -8.37 16.23
CA ILE A 8 1.66 -7.74 15.49
C ILE A 8 1.94 -6.25 15.23
N ILE A 9 2.49 -5.53 16.20
CA ILE A 9 2.90 -4.13 15.99
C ILE A 9 3.96 -4.05 14.90
N VAL A 10 4.99 -4.89 14.96
CA VAL A 10 6.06 -4.92 13.94
C VAL A 10 5.48 -5.26 12.56
N LEU A 11 4.57 -6.23 12.48
CA LEU A 11 3.89 -6.58 11.23
C LEU A 11 3.09 -5.38 10.68
N HIS A 12 2.30 -4.71 11.52
CA HIS A 12 1.50 -3.55 11.11
C HIS A 12 2.40 -2.41 10.61
N ILE A 13 3.44 -2.05 11.37
CA ILE A 13 4.37 -0.99 10.98
C ILE A 13 5.10 -1.36 9.68
N SER A 14 5.45 -2.63 9.49
CA SER A 14 6.04 -3.10 8.23
C SER A 14 5.09 -2.90 7.05
N VAL A 15 3.80 -3.25 7.20
CA VAL A 15 2.77 -2.97 6.19
C VAL A 15 2.69 -1.48 5.89
N LEU A 16 2.62 -0.64 6.92
CA LEU A 16 2.50 0.81 6.76
C LEU A 16 3.70 1.40 6.01
N VAL A 17 4.92 0.97 6.33
CA VAL A 17 6.15 1.37 5.62
C VAL A 17 6.09 0.92 4.16
N LEU A 18 5.68 -0.31 3.88
CA LEU A 18 5.54 -0.80 2.50
C LEU A 18 4.51 0.00 1.71
N LEU A 19 3.37 0.38 2.32
CA LEU A 19 2.36 1.23 1.69
C LEU A 19 2.88 2.64 1.39
N PHE A 20 3.63 3.24 2.32
CA PHE A 20 4.27 4.55 2.09
C PHE A 20 5.32 4.48 0.99
N VAL A 21 6.24 3.51 1.04
CA VAL A 21 7.31 3.35 0.05
C VAL A 21 6.72 3.08 -1.32
N SER A 22 5.74 2.16 -1.42
CA SER A 22 5.06 1.91 -2.70
C SER A 22 4.33 3.15 -3.20
N THR A 23 3.69 3.96 -2.34
CA THR A 23 2.94 5.14 -2.83
C THR A 23 3.84 6.31 -3.23
N ILE A 24 4.95 6.55 -2.52
CA ILE A 24 5.77 7.76 -2.68
C ILE A 24 6.93 7.53 -3.66
N VAL A 25 7.52 6.34 -3.68
CA VAL A 25 8.76 6.13 -4.44
C VAL A 25 8.49 6.01 -5.94
N SER A 26 9.33 6.72 -6.70
CA SER A 26 9.15 6.96 -8.13
C SER A 26 9.46 5.76 -9.03
N GLN A 27 8.96 4.55 -8.75
CA GLN A 27 9.42 3.30 -9.40
C GLN A 27 8.30 2.26 -9.57
N TRP A 28 7.12 2.67 -10.07
CA TRP A 28 6.05 1.72 -10.41
C TRP A 28 6.27 1.06 -11.77
N LEU A 29 6.80 1.82 -12.72
CA LEU A 29 7.15 1.36 -14.06
C LEU A 29 8.55 1.85 -14.44
N VAL A 30 9.39 0.95 -14.93
CA VAL A 30 10.77 1.23 -15.31
C VAL A 30 11.01 0.76 -16.74
N GLY A 31 11.45 1.68 -17.60
CA GLY A 31 11.84 1.42 -18.98
C GLY A 31 13.23 1.98 -19.28
N ASN A 32 13.71 1.77 -20.51
CA ASN A 32 15.06 2.16 -20.91
C ASN A 32 15.20 3.69 -20.97
N GLY A 33 15.70 4.30 -19.89
CA GLY A 33 15.76 5.77 -19.76
C GLY A 33 14.43 6.41 -19.31
N HIS A 34 13.44 5.63 -18.89
CA HIS A 34 12.13 6.13 -18.44
C HIS A 34 11.80 5.57 -17.05
N ARG A 35 11.41 6.43 -16.12
CA ARG A 35 10.96 6.05 -14.77
C ARG A 35 9.62 6.72 -14.54
N ALA A 36 8.57 5.93 -14.46
CA ALA A 36 7.22 6.43 -14.20
C ALA A 36 6.73 5.93 -12.84
N ASP A 37 6.06 6.84 -12.15
CA ASP A 37 5.44 6.62 -10.87
C ASP A 37 4.05 7.20 -10.83
N LEU A 38 3.25 6.82 -9.83
CA LEU A 38 1.86 7.24 -9.69
C LEU A 38 1.63 8.75 -9.92
N TRP A 39 2.54 9.61 -9.49
CA TRP A 39 2.45 11.08 -9.48
C TRP A 39 3.24 11.76 -10.60
N LEU A 40 4.40 11.22 -10.97
CA LEU A 40 5.36 11.81 -11.90
C LEU A 40 5.80 10.80 -12.95
N ASN A 41 5.92 11.29 -14.19
CA ASN A 41 6.57 10.59 -15.27
C ASN A 41 7.89 11.28 -15.60
N CYS A 42 9.01 10.59 -15.33
CA CYS A 42 10.35 11.10 -15.54
C CYS A 42 11.01 10.43 -16.74
N THR A 43 11.46 11.24 -17.68
CA THR A 43 12.27 10.80 -18.82
C THR A 43 13.73 11.22 -18.61
N ILE A 44 14.64 10.33 -18.97
CA ILE A 44 16.08 10.51 -18.92
C ILE A 44 16.59 10.54 -20.38
N PRO A 45 16.36 11.63 -21.14
CA PRO A 45 17.12 11.85 -22.37
C PRO A 45 18.61 12.07 -22.02
N VAL A 46 19.47 11.75 -22.98
CA VAL A 46 20.95 11.73 -22.90
C VAL A 46 21.58 12.99 -22.28
N TYR A 47 20.86 14.12 -22.23
CA TYR A 47 21.39 15.42 -21.78
C TYR A 47 20.59 16.13 -20.67
N GLN A 48 19.38 15.68 -20.28
CA GLN A 48 18.60 16.39 -19.25
C GLN A 48 17.54 15.52 -18.57
N PHE A 49 17.56 15.41 -17.24
CA PHE A 49 16.48 14.75 -16.49
C PHE A 49 15.23 15.63 -16.47
N ARG A 50 14.10 15.13 -17.00
CA ARG A 50 12.83 15.87 -17.00
C ARG A 50 11.71 15.04 -16.37
N CYS A 51 11.08 15.57 -15.33
CA CYS A 51 9.86 15.00 -14.76
C CYS A 51 8.67 15.89 -15.06
N ILE A 52 7.58 15.28 -15.52
CA ILE A 52 6.28 15.92 -15.70
C ILE A 52 5.26 15.22 -14.81
N THR A 53 4.21 15.93 -14.41
CA THR A 53 3.08 15.32 -13.70
C THR A 53 2.49 14.21 -14.55
N SER A 54 2.12 13.11 -13.89
CA SER A 54 1.54 11.95 -14.55
C SER A 54 0.23 12.31 -15.28
N SER A 55 -0.12 11.49 -16.28
CA SER A 55 -1.34 11.64 -17.07
C SER A 55 -2.56 11.70 -16.16
N THR A 56 -3.50 12.58 -16.47
CA THR A 56 -4.80 12.72 -15.77
C THR A 56 -5.79 11.62 -16.17
N ASN A 57 -5.29 10.41 -16.43
CA ASN A 57 -6.14 9.29 -16.77
C ASN A 57 -6.99 8.88 -15.56
N GLU A 58 -8.29 8.74 -15.75
CA GLU A 58 -9.27 8.39 -14.69
C GLU A 58 -8.88 7.09 -13.95
N TRP A 59 -8.35 6.10 -14.68
CA TRP A 59 -7.89 4.85 -14.07
C TRP A 59 -6.68 5.07 -13.15
N LEU A 60 -5.77 5.97 -13.50
CA LEU A 60 -4.59 6.25 -12.69
C LEU A 60 -4.96 7.06 -11.44
N GLN A 61 -5.88 8.02 -11.57
CA GLN A 61 -6.45 8.71 -10.42
C GLN A 61 -7.15 7.75 -9.46
N SER A 62 -7.82 6.74 -10.00
CA SER A 62 -8.41 5.67 -9.18
C SER A 62 -7.34 4.89 -8.41
N VAL A 63 -6.22 4.54 -9.05
CA VAL A 63 -5.08 3.89 -8.36
C VAL A 63 -4.50 4.81 -7.28
N GLN A 64 -4.25 6.08 -7.58
CA GLN A 64 -3.75 7.08 -6.63
C GLN A 64 -4.67 7.18 -5.40
N ALA A 65 -5.97 7.32 -5.62
CA ALA A 65 -6.96 7.39 -4.55
C ALA A 65 -6.97 6.12 -3.68
N LEU A 66 -6.91 4.94 -4.30
CA LEU A 66 -6.85 3.67 -3.58
C LEU A 66 -5.57 3.51 -2.75
N MET A 67 -4.42 3.96 -3.26
CA MET A 67 -3.16 3.95 -2.52
C MET A 67 -3.21 4.88 -1.31
N ILE A 68 -3.70 6.12 -1.47
CA ILE A 68 -3.89 7.05 -0.34
C ILE A 68 -4.87 6.45 0.68
N LEU A 69 -6.00 5.92 0.22
CA LEU A 69 -7.03 5.35 1.09
C LEU A 69 -6.49 4.15 1.89
N SER A 70 -5.62 3.33 1.28
CA SER A 70 -4.95 2.23 1.97
C SER A 70 -4.09 2.70 3.15
N ILE A 71 -3.33 3.79 2.97
CA ILE A 71 -2.51 4.39 4.02
C ILE A 71 -3.42 4.94 5.13
N ILE A 72 -4.47 5.70 4.77
CA ILE A 72 -5.41 6.27 5.73
C ILE A 72 -6.04 5.17 6.60
N PHE A 73 -6.55 4.10 5.99
CA PHE A 73 -7.14 3.00 6.73
C PHE A 73 -6.13 2.26 7.61
N SER A 74 -4.89 2.07 7.15
CA SER A 74 -3.85 1.46 7.99
C SER A 74 -3.48 2.36 9.18
N VAL A 75 -3.33 3.68 8.99
CA VAL A 75 -3.06 4.62 10.10
C VAL A 75 -4.21 4.65 11.10
N ILE A 76 -5.46 4.69 10.63
CA ILE A 76 -6.65 4.61 11.50
C ILE A 76 -6.64 3.29 12.27
N SER A 77 -6.35 2.17 11.61
CA SER A 77 -6.24 0.86 12.26
C SER A 77 -5.19 0.88 13.37
N LEU A 78 -4.00 1.43 13.12
CA LEU A 78 -2.93 1.55 14.11
C LEU A 78 -3.37 2.40 15.31
N PHE A 79 -4.02 3.53 15.07
CA PHE A 79 -4.54 4.38 16.15
C PHE A 79 -5.61 3.64 16.97
N MET A 80 -6.58 3.00 16.30
CA MET A 80 -7.61 2.19 16.96
C MET A 80 -7.01 1.05 17.76
N PHE A 81 -5.92 0.44 17.29
CA PHE A 81 -5.23 -0.61 18.02
C PHE A 81 -4.73 -0.12 19.38
N PHE A 82 -4.06 1.04 19.40
CA PHE A 82 -3.62 1.65 20.66
C PHE A 82 -4.79 2.04 21.56
N CYS A 83 -5.85 2.63 21.01
CA CYS A 83 -7.06 2.92 21.77
C CYS A 83 -7.67 1.65 22.38
N GLN A 84 -7.80 0.58 21.61
CA GLN A 84 -8.37 -0.70 22.07
C GLN A 84 -7.45 -1.39 23.09
N LEU A 85 -6.13 -1.17 23.04
CA LEU A 85 -5.21 -1.73 24.04
C LEU A 85 -5.59 -1.29 25.47
N PHE A 86 -5.91 0.01 25.62
CA PHE A 86 -6.22 0.62 26.91
C PHE A 86 -7.72 0.62 27.25
N THR A 87 -8.61 0.79 26.27
CA THR A 87 -10.06 0.92 26.51
C THR A 87 -10.82 -0.41 26.55
N LEU A 88 -10.30 -1.46 25.91
CA LEU A 88 -11.03 -2.72 25.78
C LEU A 88 -11.01 -3.48 27.11
N THR A 89 -12.18 -3.96 27.53
CA THR A 89 -12.33 -4.81 28.71
C THR A 89 -11.76 -6.21 28.46
N LYS A 90 -11.51 -6.95 29.55
CA LYS A 90 -10.98 -8.31 29.48
C LYS A 90 -11.90 -9.19 28.63
N GLY A 91 -11.33 -9.95 27.72
CA GLY A 91 -12.05 -10.83 26.82
C GLY A 91 -12.58 -10.17 25.54
N GLY A 92 -12.41 -8.86 25.35
CA GLY A 92 -12.73 -8.18 24.09
C GLY A 92 -11.78 -8.58 22.95
N ARG A 93 -12.21 -8.29 21.72
CA ARG A 93 -11.49 -8.56 20.47
C ARG A 93 -11.22 -7.27 19.68
N PHE A 94 -10.17 -7.26 18.88
CA PHE A 94 -9.72 -6.09 18.11
C PHE A 94 -10.40 -5.99 16.74
N TYR A 95 -11.73 -6.10 16.70
CA TYR A 95 -12.50 -6.14 15.45
C TYR A 95 -12.34 -4.87 14.60
N LEU A 96 -12.49 -3.69 15.20
CA LEU A 96 -12.40 -2.43 14.47
C LEU A 96 -11.01 -2.24 13.85
N THR A 97 -9.96 -2.45 14.64
CA THR A 97 -8.57 -2.46 14.16
C THR A 97 -8.42 -3.41 12.96
N GLY A 98 -8.88 -4.65 13.10
CA GLY A 98 -8.77 -5.66 12.05
C GLY A 98 -9.52 -5.31 10.77
N ILE A 99 -10.74 -4.78 10.88
CA ILE A 99 -11.56 -4.38 9.72
C ILE A 99 -10.88 -3.28 8.92
N PHE A 100 -10.39 -2.21 9.57
CA PHE A 100 -9.68 -1.15 8.86
C PHE A 100 -8.39 -1.64 8.20
N GLN A 101 -7.67 -2.57 8.83
CA GLN A 101 -6.47 -3.15 8.24
C GLN A 101 -6.79 -4.05 7.02
N ILE A 102 -7.90 -4.79 7.06
CA ILE A 102 -8.38 -5.57 5.91
C ILE A 102 -8.80 -4.63 4.78
N LEU A 103 -9.53 -3.55 5.07
CA LEU A 103 -9.91 -2.53 4.08
C LEU A 103 -8.67 -1.90 3.43
N ALA A 104 -7.62 -1.60 4.20
CA ALA A 104 -6.35 -1.14 3.66
C ALA A 104 -5.75 -2.15 2.66
N GLY A 105 -5.75 -3.45 3.02
CA GLY A 105 -5.32 -4.54 2.16
C GLY A 105 -6.13 -4.64 0.85
N LEU A 106 -7.45 -4.50 0.93
CA LEU A 106 -8.33 -4.53 -0.25
C LEU A 106 -8.12 -3.31 -1.16
N CYS A 107 -7.88 -2.13 -0.60
CA CYS A 107 -7.56 -0.92 -1.37
C CYS A 107 -6.25 -1.09 -2.15
N VAL A 108 -5.16 -1.53 -1.51
CA VAL A 108 -3.88 -1.72 -2.21
C VAL A 108 -3.96 -2.83 -3.26
N MET A 109 -4.66 -3.93 -2.99
CA MET A 109 -4.92 -4.99 -3.97
C MET A 109 -5.65 -4.44 -5.20
N SER A 110 -6.69 -3.63 -4.98
CA SER A 110 -7.50 -3.06 -6.05
C SER A 110 -6.68 -2.08 -6.90
N GLY A 111 -5.89 -1.20 -6.26
CA GLY A 111 -5.00 -0.27 -6.94
C GLY A 111 -3.94 -0.99 -7.79
N ALA A 112 -3.27 -1.98 -7.21
CA ALA A 112 -2.27 -2.77 -7.90
C ALA A 112 -2.87 -3.58 -9.08
N ALA A 113 -4.07 -4.16 -8.90
CA ALA A 113 -4.75 -4.90 -9.95
C ALA A 113 -5.16 -4.00 -11.13
N ILE A 114 -5.75 -2.83 -10.87
CA ILE A 114 -6.09 -1.84 -11.90
C ILE A 114 -4.83 -1.44 -12.67
N PHE A 115 -3.75 -1.13 -11.95
CA PHE A 115 -2.47 -0.79 -12.57
C PHE A 115 -1.95 -1.91 -13.48
N THR A 116 -2.00 -3.16 -13.01
CA THR A 116 -1.57 -4.33 -13.78
C THR A 116 -2.29 -4.44 -15.11
N VAL A 117 -3.60 -4.17 -15.16
CA VAL A 117 -4.40 -4.29 -16.38
C VAL A 117 -4.23 -3.07 -17.29
N ARG A 118 -4.03 -1.87 -16.74
CA ARG A 118 -4.07 -0.61 -17.49
C ARG A 118 -2.69 0.01 -17.78
N HIS A 119 -1.59 -0.56 -17.28
CA HIS A 119 -0.24 0.01 -17.46
C HIS A 119 0.13 0.24 -18.95
N THR A 120 -0.39 -0.57 -19.87
CA THR A 120 -0.17 -0.43 -21.32
C THR A 120 -0.83 0.80 -21.94
N ASP A 121 -1.83 1.39 -21.28
CA ASP A 121 -2.42 2.66 -21.72
C ASP A 121 -1.47 3.83 -21.50
N TRP A 122 -0.50 3.67 -20.60
CA TRP A 122 0.43 4.72 -20.25
C TRP A 122 1.66 4.73 -21.17
N HIS A 123 2.12 3.56 -21.61
CA HIS A 123 3.16 3.42 -22.62
C HIS A 123 2.77 2.30 -23.60
N PRO A 124 2.73 2.58 -24.91
CA PRO A 124 2.55 1.54 -25.92
C PRO A 124 3.65 0.49 -25.79
N SER A 125 3.33 -0.76 -26.12
CA SER A 125 4.16 -1.97 -26.02
C SER A 125 5.51 -1.92 -26.77
N THR A 126 5.81 -0.82 -27.45
CA THR A 126 7.06 -0.56 -28.17
C THR A 126 8.21 -0.15 -27.25
N ASP A 127 7.90 0.39 -26.06
CA ASP A 127 8.90 0.71 -25.05
C ASP A 127 8.97 -0.45 -24.06
N ASN A 128 10.12 -1.14 -23.96
CA ASN A 128 10.39 -2.27 -23.06
C ASN A 128 10.25 -1.89 -21.57
N ALA A 129 9.05 -1.53 -21.13
CA ALA A 129 8.71 -1.09 -19.79
C ALA A 129 8.38 -2.31 -18.93
N SER A 130 8.95 -2.34 -17.74
CA SER A 130 8.83 -3.41 -16.76
C SER A 130 8.27 -2.88 -15.45
N PHE A 131 7.62 -3.74 -14.68
CA PHE A 131 7.16 -3.37 -13.33
C PHE A 131 8.35 -3.04 -12.45
N GLY A 132 8.33 -1.84 -11.86
CA GLY A 132 9.36 -1.42 -10.91
C GLY A 132 9.12 -1.97 -9.51
N PHE A 133 10.10 -1.81 -8.63
CA PHE A 133 10.03 -2.41 -7.30
C PHE A 133 8.90 -1.83 -6.44
N ALA A 134 8.50 -0.56 -6.63
CA ALA A 134 7.43 0.05 -5.83
C ALA A 134 6.08 -0.65 -6.09
N TYR A 135 5.84 -1.08 -7.33
CA TYR A 135 4.69 -1.92 -7.68
C TYR A 135 4.79 -3.29 -6.98
N ILE A 136 5.96 -3.94 -6.98
CA ILE A 136 6.17 -5.23 -6.29
C ILE A 136 5.90 -5.09 -4.79
N LEU A 137 6.36 -4.00 -4.16
CA LEU A 137 6.11 -3.75 -2.74
C LEU A 137 4.62 -3.59 -2.42
N SER A 138 3.80 -3.08 -3.34
CA SER A 138 2.34 -3.01 -3.14
C SER A 138 1.70 -4.41 -3.09
N TRP A 139 2.16 -5.34 -3.94
CA TRP A 139 1.75 -6.74 -3.91
C TRP A 139 2.27 -7.51 -2.70
N VAL A 140 3.42 -7.12 -2.13
CA VAL A 140 3.91 -7.66 -0.86
C VAL A 140 3.11 -7.09 0.32
N ALA A 141 2.74 -5.81 0.27
CA ALA A 141 1.96 -5.15 1.31
C ALA A 141 0.56 -5.76 1.44
N PHE A 142 -0.09 -6.13 0.33
CA PHE A 142 -1.43 -6.72 0.31
C PHE A 142 -1.61 -7.93 1.26
N PRO A 143 -0.92 -9.07 1.06
CA PRO A 143 -1.13 -10.25 1.89
C PRO A 143 -0.69 -10.01 3.34
N LEU A 144 0.32 -9.18 3.57
CA LEU A 144 0.73 -8.79 4.92
C LEU A 144 -0.33 -7.95 5.64
N ALA A 145 -1.01 -7.04 4.93
CA ALA A 145 -2.12 -6.26 5.46
C ALA A 145 -3.31 -7.15 5.82
N ILE A 146 -3.70 -8.07 4.93
CA ILE A 146 -4.78 -9.04 5.18
C ILE A 146 -4.44 -9.93 6.37
N LEU A 147 -3.22 -10.49 6.41
CA LEU A 147 -2.76 -11.34 7.51
C LEU A 147 -2.80 -10.55 8.83
N SER A 148 -2.27 -9.33 8.84
CA SER A 148 -2.31 -8.45 10.01
C SER A 148 -3.75 -8.22 10.48
N GLY A 149 -4.67 -7.91 9.57
CA GLY A 149 -6.07 -7.67 9.87
C GLY A 149 -6.80 -8.90 10.44
N VAL A 150 -6.57 -10.08 9.85
CA VAL A 150 -7.12 -11.36 10.34
C VAL A 150 -6.59 -11.67 11.75
N ILE A 151 -5.29 -11.47 11.99
CA ILE A 151 -4.71 -11.67 13.32
C ILE A 151 -5.38 -10.75 14.34
N TYR A 152 -5.62 -9.47 14.02
CA TYR A 152 -6.34 -8.54 14.91
C TYR A 152 -7.76 -9.02 15.23
N VAL A 153 -8.51 -9.51 14.23
CA VAL A 153 -9.88 -10.02 14.44
C VAL A 153 -9.91 -11.23 15.38
N ILE A 154 -8.94 -12.14 15.26
CA ILE A 154 -8.87 -13.36 16.06
C ILE A 154 -8.34 -13.07 17.48
N LEU A 155 -7.51 -12.03 17.63
CA LEU A 155 -6.87 -11.71 18.89
C LEU A 155 -7.88 -11.32 19.96
N ARG A 156 -7.76 -11.97 21.12
CA ARG A 156 -8.58 -11.72 22.31
C ARG A 156 -7.70 -11.23 23.45
N LYS A 157 -8.11 -10.14 24.10
CA LYS A 157 -7.45 -9.64 25.31
C LYS A 157 -7.63 -10.66 26.45
N ARG A 158 -6.54 -11.33 26.85
CA ARG A 158 -6.60 -12.42 27.86
C ARG A 158 -6.47 -11.93 29.30
N GLU A 159 -5.94 -10.73 29.54
CA GLU A 159 -5.87 -10.07 30.86
C GLU A 159 -6.02 -8.56 30.76
#